data_AF-J9DWE8-F1
#
_entry.id   AF-J9DWE8-F1
#
_cell.length_a   1.000
_cell.length_b   1.000
_cell.length_c   1.000
_cell.angle_alpha   90.00
_cell.angle_beta   90.00
_cell.angle_gamma   90.00
#
_symmetry.space_group_name_H-M   'P 1'
#
loop_
_entity.id
_entity.type
_entity.pdbx_description
1 polymer ?
#
loop_
_entity_poly.entity_id
_entity_poly.type
_entity_poly.pdbx_seq_one_letter_code
_entity_poly.pdbx_strand_id
1 'polypeptide(L)'
;KQARPVFDALNDLGITPWKINEPVLDVALKVFEMAQTNADEKFLEKLSIPIHPSRVPIPDYVVKFGNMEIDELPITDWREYSKAKYEAMKKRNELNSLWCWLLYRLTMANHFKGSVLFFPHSMDFRGRVYPITPYLNHMGDDLNRSLLVFAEGRPLGDDGLRWLKLHCINLTGILKKESNFSRVAYADEMLPKILESANNPLSGEMWWTKSEEPWQTLSACIEIRNALQTGNFLTGPLRVHLLFLPFLPW
;
A
#
# COMPACT_ATOMS: atom_id res chain seq x y z
N LYS A 1 13.13 35.81 -14.39
CA LYS A 1 14.38 35.03 -14.21
C LYS A 1 14.46 34.33 -12.85
N GLN A 2 14.00 34.95 -11.75
CA GLN A 2 14.08 34.37 -10.39
C GLN A 2 13.29 33.06 -10.20
N ALA A 3 12.17 32.84 -10.90
CA ALA A 3 11.37 31.62 -10.77
C ALA A 3 11.89 30.42 -11.59
N ARG A 4 12.96 30.58 -12.41
CA ARG A 4 13.46 29.48 -13.25
C ARG A 4 13.84 28.21 -12.47
N PRO A 5 14.60 28.30 -11.36
CA PRO A 5 14.95 27.11 -10.59
C PRO A 5 13.73 26.34 -10.06
N VAL A 6 12.63 27.04 -9.77
CA VAL A 6 11.37 26.41 -9.35
C VAL A 6 10.75 25.62 -10.49
N PHE A 7 10.71 26.19 -11.70
CA PHE A 7 10.20 25.47 -12.88
C PHE A 7 11.09 24.31 -13.27
N ASP A 8 12.42 24.46 -13.18
CA ASP A 8 13.38 23.39 -13.45
C ASP A 8 13.14 22.22 -12.48
N ALA A 9 13.01 22.49 -11.18
CA ALA A 9 12.71 21.45 -10.19
C ALA A 9 11.34 20.75 -10.42
N LEU A 10 10.29 21.50 -10.79
CA LEU A 10 8.98 20.92 -11.12
C LEU A 10 9.05 20.05 -12.38
N ASN A 11 9.82 20.47 -13.38
CA ASN A 11 10.05 19.69 -14.59
C ASN A 11 10.82 18.40 -14.26
N ASP A 12 11.91 18.48 -13.49
CA ASP A 12 12.72 17.33 -13.09
C ASP A 12 11.90 16.26 -12.34
N LEU A 13 11.05 16.69 -11.40
CA LEU A 13 10.13 15.79 -10.71
C LEU A 13 9.08 15.20 -11.66
N GLY A 14 8.58 15.99 -12.61
CA GLY A 14 7.56 15.59 -13.57
C GLY A 14 8.04 14.62 -14.65
N ILE A 15 9.29 14.70 -15.07
CA ILE A 15 9.89 13.83 -16.11
C ILE A 15 10.35 12.48 -15.56
N THR A 16 10.24 12.23 -14.25
CA THR A 16 10.61 10.95 -13.67
C THR A 16 9.60 9.87 -14.11
N PRO A 17 10.02 8.81 -14.83
CA PRO A 17 9.10 7.82 -15.37
C PRO A 17 8.79 6.74 -14.34
N TRP A 18 7.51 6.40 -14.21
CA TRP A 18 6.98 5.39 -13.29
C TRP A 18 6.26 4.27 -14.06
N LYS A 19 6.11 3.12 -13.44
CA LYS A 19 5.24 2.05 -13.93
C LYS A 19 4.54 1.36 -12.76
N ILE A 20 3.48 0.62 -13.09
CA ILE A 20 2.76 -0.16 -12.11
C ILE A 20 3.58 -1.37 -11.66
N ASN A 21 3.65 -1.60 -10.36
CA ASN A 21 4.18 -2.82 -9.77
C ASN A 21 3.16 -3.94 -9.90
N GLU A 22 3.14 -4.60 -11.05
CA GLU A 22 2.13 -5.61 -11.38
C GLU A 22 2.06 -6.76 -10.37
N PRO A 23 3.18 -7.34 -9.87
CA PRO A 23 3.13 -8.36 -8.83
C PRO A 23 2.41 -7.91 -7.55
N VAL A 24 2.64 -6.67 -7.11
CA VAL A 24 1.95 -6.12 -5.92
C VAL A 24 0.49 -5.84 -6.22
N LEU A 25 0.18 -5.28 -7.40
CA LEU A 25 -1.19 -5.05 -7.84
C LEU A 25 -2.00 -6.35 -7.87
N ASP A 26 -1.43 -7.45 -8.39
CA ASP A 26 -2.12 -8.73 -8.49
C ASP A 26 -2.44 -9.29 -7.09
N VAL A 27 -1.57 -9.08 -6.09
CA VAL A 27 -1.86 -9.42 -4.69
C VAL A 27 -2.94 -8.50 -4.12
N ALA A 28 -2.85 -7.19 -4.35
CA ALA A 28 -3.83 -6.23 -3.86
C ALA A 28 -5.25 -6.48 -4.42
N LEU A 29 -5.36 -6.84 -5.70
CA LEU A 29 -6.63 -7.22 -6.32
C LEU A 29 -7.23 -8.48 -5.68
N LYS A 30 -6.43 -9.50 -5.39
CA LYS A 30 -6.89 -10.71 -4.68
C LYS A 30 -7.38 -10.39 -3.28
N VAL A 31 -6.63 -9.59 -2.51
CA VAL A 31 -7.06 -9.20 -1.16
C VAL A 31 -8.34 -8.35 -1.21
N PHE A 32 -8.46 -7.46 -2.20
CA PHE A 32 -9.66 -6.66 -2.42
C PHE A 32 -10.89 -7.53 -2.73
N GLU A 33 -10.75 -8.59 -3.54
CA GLU A 33 -11.82 -9.56 -3.78
C GLU A 33 -12.18 -10.31 -2.48
N MET A 34 -11.19 -10.79 -1.74
CA MET A 34 -11.40 -11.47 -0.44
C MET A 34 -12.10 -10.56 0.57
N ALA A 35 -11.87 -9.24 0.52
CA ALA A 35 -12.51 -8.25 1.39
C ALA A 35 -14.03 -8.15 1.14
N GLN A 36 -14.50 -8.52 -0.05
CA GLN A 36 -15.93 -8.59 -0.40
C GLN A 36 -16.60 -9.83 0.19
N THR A 37 -15.87 -10.95 0.25
CA THR A 37 -16.45 -12.25 0.59
C THR A 37 -16.31 -12.58 2.07
N ASN A 38 -15.10 -12.93 2.52
CA ASN A 38 -14.90 -13.65 3.78
C ASN A 38 -13.56 -13.38 4.47
N ALA A 39 -12.75 -12.42 3.99
CA ALA A 39 -11.50 -12.09 4.66
C ALA A 39 -11.73 -11.62 6.11
N ASP A 40 -10.83 -12.05 6.99
CA ASP A 40 -10.78 -11.64 8.39
C ASP A 40 -10.54 -10.12 8.51
N GLU A 41 -11.26 -9.46 9.42
CA GLU A 41 -11.20 -8.00 9.55
C GLU A 41 -9.85 -7.53 10.08
N LYS A 42 -9.20 -8.27 10.99
CA LYS A 42 -7.89 -7.90 11.53
C LYS A 42 -6.80 -8.02 10.48
N PHE A 43 -6.90 -9.01 9.60
CA PHE A 43 -6.01 -9.13 8.45
C PHE A 43 -6.15 -7.94 7.50
N LEU A 44 -7.38 -7.55 7.16
CA LEU A 44 -7.63 -6.40 6.29
C LEU A 44 -7.22 -5.07 6.91
N GLU A 45 -7.45 -4.89 8.22
CA GLU A 45 -7.05 -3.71 8.98
C GLU A 45 -5.53 -3.49 8.92
N LYS A 46 -4.73 -4.55 9.10
CA LYS A 46 -3.26 -4.46 8.95
C LYS A 46 -2.84 -3.98 7.57
N LEU A 47 -3.59 -4.35 6.54
CA LEU A 47 -3.31 -3.97 5.15
C LEU A 47 -3.95 -2.64 4.75
N SER A 48 -4.64 -1.97 5.67
CA SER A 48 -5.43 -0.77 5.41
C SER A 48 -6.45 -0.95 4.27
N ILE A 49 -6.98 -2.17 4.12
CA ILE A 49 -8.03 -2.48 3.15
C ILE A 49 -9.38 -2.47 3.90
N PRO A 50 -10.38 -1.68 3.46
CA PRO A 50 -11.69 -1.68 4.08
C PRO A 50 -12.42 -2.99 3.77
N ILE A 51 -13.22 -3.49 4.71
CA ILE A 51 -14.22 -4.53 4.42
C ILE A 51 -15.30 -3.96 3.49
N HIS A 52 -15.93 -4.81 2.69
CA HIS A 52 -17.01 -4.33 1.83
C HIS A 52 -18.21 -3.83 2.66
N PRO A 53 -18.83 -2.68 2.33
CA PRO A 53 -19.91 -2.09 3.12
C PRO A 53 -21.14 -2.98 3.32
N SER A 54 -21.40 -3.92 2.40
CA SER A 54 -22.50 -4.88 2.55
C SER A 54 -22.30 -5.88 3.69
N ARG A 55 -21.05 -6.06 4.17
CA ARG A 55 -20.73 -6.97 5.27
C ARG A 55 -21.08 -6.39 6.65
N VAL A 56 -21.37 -5.09 6.73
CA VAL A 56 -21.78 -4.45 7.99
C VAL A 56 -23.24 -4.81 8.28
N PRO A 57 -23.52 -5.58 9.35
CA PRO A 57 -24.89 -5.91 9.72
C PRO A 57 -25.59 -4.64 10.24
N ILE A 58 -26.73 -4.30 9.64
CA ILE A 58 -27.57 -3.20 10.11
C ILE A 58 -28.74 -3.82 10.88
N PRO A 59 -28.98 -3.40 12.15
CA PRO A 59 -30.15 -3.83 12.90
C PRO A 59 -31.45 -3.59 12.13
N ASP A 60 -32.18 -4.66 11.85
CA ASP A 60 -33.48 -4.61 11.20
C ASP A 60 -34.59 -4.42 12.26
N TYR A 61 -35.50 -3.48 11.99
CA TYR A 61 -36.58 -3.13 12.92
C TYR A 61 -37.58 -4.28 13.05
N VAL A 62 -38.00 -4.83 11.92
CA VAL A 62 -39.02 -5.89 11.85
C VAL A 62 -38.48 -7.17 12.48
N VAL A 63 -37.20 -7.47 12.30
CA VAL A 63 -36.58 -8.64 12.96
C VAL A 63 -36.53 -8.47 14.48
N LYS A 64 -36.25 -7.26 14.97
CA LYS A 64 -36.09 -7.01 16.42
C LYS A 64 -37.43 -6.81 17.15
N PHE A 65 -38.40 -6.15 16.51
CA PHE A 65 -39.64 -5.69 17.14
C PHE A 65 -40.91 -6.20 16.45
N GLY A 66 -40.80 -6.94 15.34
CA GLY A 66 -41.96 -7.39 14.58
C GLY A 66 -42.75 -6.22 13.98
N ASN A 67 -44.08 -6.27 14.17
CA ASN A 67 -45.01 -5.24 13.69
C ASN A 67 -45.46 -4.29 14.81
N MET A 68 -44.74 -4.21 15.94
CA MET A 68 -45.06 -3.27 17.00
C MET A 68 -44.87 -1.83 16.49
N GLU A 69 -45.73 -0.92 16.94
CA GLU A 69 -45.56 0.51 16.68
C GLU A 69 -44.48 1.09 17.60
N ILE A 70 -43.79 2.16 17.15
CA ILE A 70 -42.70 2.77 17.93
C ILE A 70 -43.18 3.25 19.30
N ASP A 71 -44.43 3.73 19.39
CA ASP A 71 -45.04 4.24 20.62
C ASP A 71 -45.36 3.13 21.64
N GLU A 72 -45.43 1.87 21.18
CA GLU A 72 -45.67 0.69 22.03
C GLU A 72 -44.36 0.11 22.58
N LEU A 73 -43.20 0.56 22.08
CA LEU A 73 -41.90 0.05 22.48
C LEU A 73 -41.43 0.62 23.82
N PRO A 74 -40.77 -0.19 24.67
CA PRO A 74 -40.02 0.34 25.78
C PRO A 74 -38.99 1.38 25.30
N ILE A 75 -38.98 2.55 25.93
CA ILE A 75 -38.09 3.66 25.58
C ILE A 75 -36.61 3.23 25.59
N THR A 76 -36.23 2.32 26.48
CA THR A 76 -34.88 1.73 26.57
C THR A 76 -34.51 0.97 25.30
N ASP A 77 -35.39 0.10 24.84
CA ASP A 77 -35.15 -0.80 23.72
C ASP A 77 -35.09 -0.03 22.41
N TRP A 78 -35.97 0.97 22.26
CA TRP A 78 -35.92 1.92 21.15
C TRP A 78 -34.62 2.71 21.13
N ARG A 79 -34.17 3.23 22.29
CA ARG A 79 -32.89 3.97 22.39
C ARG A 79 -31.71 3.10 22.01
N GLU A 80 -31.65 1.87 22.50
CA GLU A 80 -30.57 0.92 22.18
C GLU A 80 -30.58 0.54 20.70
N TYR A 81 -31.75 0.22 20.14
CA TYR A 81 -31.88 -0.08 18.70
C TYR A 81 -31.48 1.11 17.83
N SER A 82 -32.02 2.30 18.12
CA SER A 82 -31.75 3.52 17.36
C SER A 82 -30.26 3.85 17.39
N LYS A 83 -29.61 3.75 18.55
CA LYS A 83 -28.16 3.92 18.70
C LYS A 83 -27.38 2.89 17.89
N ALA A 84 -27.68 1.60 18.04
CA ALA A 84 -26.97 0.54 17.32
C ALA A 84 -27.14 0.66 15.79
N LYS A 85 -28.35 1.00 15.33
CA LYS A 85 -28.63 1.24 13.91
C LYS A 85 -27.85 2.43 13.38
N TYR A 86 -27.83 3.54 14.13
CA TYR A 86 -27.06 4.72 13.77
C TYR A 86 -25.56 4.41 13.68
N GLU A 87 -24.99 3.71 14.66
CA GLU A 87 -23.58 3.32 14.68
C GLU A 87 -23.24 2.40 13.49
N ALA A 88 -24.08 1.41 13.18
CA ALA A 88 -23.90 0.53 12.04
C ALA A 88 -23.98 1.28 10.70
N MET A 89 -24.95 2.19 10.53
CA MET A 89 -25.07 3.03 9.34
C MET A 89 -23.87 3.96 9.16
N LYS A 90 -23.42 4.60 10.25
CA LYS A 90 -22.22 5.44 10.25
C LYS A 90 -21.00 4.65 9.79
N LYS A 91 -20.77 3.47 10.39
CA LYS A 91 -19.65 2.59 10.02
C LYS A 91 -19.72 2.16 8.55
N ARG A 92 -20.90 1.80 8.05
CA ARG A 92 -21.11 1.45 6.64
C ARG A 92 -20.78 2.61 5.69
N ASN A 93 -21.17 3.83 6.03
CA ASN A 93 -20.89 5.01 5.20
C ASN A 93 -19.38 5.36 5.17
N GLU A 94 -18.70 5.25 6.32
CA GLU A 94 -17.24 5.42 6.42
C GLU A 94 -16.53 4.37 5.55
N LEU A 95 -16.91 3.10 5.68
CA LEU A 95 -16.37 2.01 4.86
C LEU A 95 -16.65 2.19 3.38
N ASN A 96 -17.84 2.68 3.01
CA ASN A 96 -18.18 2.93 1.61
C ASN A 96 -17.29 3.99 0.98
N SER A 97 -16.94 5.03 1.73
CA SER A 97 -16.03 6.07 1.27
C SER A 97 -14.63 5.52 1.02
N LEU A 98 -14.10 4.73 1.97
CA LEU A 98 -12.81 4.05 1.83
C LEU A 98 -12.81 3.03 0.68
N TRP A 99 -13.89 2.27 0.55
CA TRP A 99 -14.06 1.25 -0.48
C TRP A 99 -14.03 1.85 -1.88
N CYS A 100 -14.84 2.88 -2.13
CA CYS A 100 -14.86 3.58 -3.41
C CYS A 100 -13.49 4.18 -3.75
N TRP A 101 -12.82 4.77 -2.76
CA TRP A 101 -11.49 5.35 -2.97
C TRP A 101 -10.45 4.27 -3.36
N LEU A 102 -10.45 3.13 -2.68
CA LEU A 102 -9.58 2.00 -3.02
C LEU A 102 -9.95 1.40 -4.40
N LEU A 103 -11.23 1.29 -4.71
CA LEU A 103 -11.72 0.78 -6.00
C LEU A 103 -11.21 1.64 -7.16
N TYR A 104 -11.34 2.97 -7.08
CA TYR A 104 -10.85 3.88 -8.12
C TYR A 104 -9.35 3.73 -8.33
N ARG A 105 -8.59 3.68 -7.23
CA ARG A 105 -7.14 3.48 -7.27
C ARG A 105 -6.75 2.17 -7.95
N LEU A 106 -7.32 1.04 -7.53
CA LEU A 106 -7.01 -0.27 -8.10
C LEU A 106 -7.44 -0.35 -9.57
N THR A 107 -8.58 0.27 -9.92
CA THR A 107 -9.04 0.38 -11.32
C THR A 107 -8.04 1.17 -12.17
N MET A 108 -7.55 2.30 -11.69
CA MET A 108 -6.53 3.10 -12.39
C MET A 108 -5.23 2.33 -12.52
N ALA A 109 -4.73 1.72 -11.44
CA ALA A 109 -3.51 0.92 -11.47
C ALA A 109 -3.64 -0.25 -12.46
N ASN A 110 -4.79 -0.93 -12.51
CA ASN A 110 -5.04 -1.99 -13.47
C ASN A 110 -5.12 -1.49 -14.91
N HIS A 111 -5.77 -0.35 -15.15
CA HIS A 111 -5.84 0.26 -16.48
C HIS A 111 -4.46 0.60 -17.04
N PHE A 112 -3.55 1.09 -16.19
CA PHE A 112 -2.21 1.50 -16.59
C PHE A 112 -1.14 0.39 -16.49
N LYS A 113 -1.52 -0.89 -16.35
CA LYS A 113 -0.56 -2.01 -16.48
C LYS A 113 0.20 -1.92 -17.81
N GLY A 114 1.48 -2.29 -17.80
CA GLY A 114 2.37 -2.15 -18.95
C GLY A 114 2.66 -0.73 -19.46
N SER A 115 2.03 0.32 -18.90
CA SER A 115 2.25 1.71 -19.33
C SER A 115 3.35 2.40 -18.53
N VAL A 116 4.04 3.34 -19.18
CA VAL A 116 4.93 4.29 -18.49
C VAL A 116 4.12 5.53 -18.13
N LEU A 117 4.24 5.96 -16.88
CA LEU A 117 3.49 7.04 -16.26
C LEU A 117 4.42 8.19 -15.88
N PHE A 118 3.93 9.41 -16.03
CA PHE A 118 4.59 10.63 -15.58
C PHE A 118 3.61 11.40 -14.71
N PHE A 119 4.10 11.97 -13.61
CA PHE A 119 3.28 12.70 -12.67
C PHE A 119 3.65 14.19 -12.71
N PRO A 120 2.91 15.05 -13.42
CA PRO A 120 3.16 16.48 -13.36
C PRO A 120 2.90 16.98 -11.94
N HIS A 121 3.73 17.93 -11.50
CA HIS A 121 3.68 18.45 -10.14
C HIS A 121 3.19 19.90 -10.11
N SER A 122 2.46 20.23 -9.05
CA SER A 122 2.06 21.59 -8.68
C SER A 122 2.70 21.98 -7.35
N MET A 123 2.63 23.26 -7.00
CA MET A 123 3.26 23.82 -5.80
C MET A 123 2.25 24.60 -4.97
N ASP A 124 2.26 24.43 -3.65
CA ASP A 124 1.46 25.25 -2.73
C ASP A 124 2.08 26.64 -2.49
N PHE A 125 1.37 27.52 -1.79
CA PHE A 125 1.83 28.89 -1.50
C PHE A 125 3.12 28.95 -0.65
N ARG A 126 3.55 27.84 -0.05
CA ARG A 126 4.75 27.73 0.79
C ARG A 126 5.94 27.14 0.02
N GLY A 127 5.74 26.71 -1.22
CA GLY A 127 6.77 26.08 -2.03
C GLY A 127 6.80 24.55 -1.96
N ARG A 128 5.85 23.88 -1.29
CA ARG A 128 5.80 22.41 -1.25
C ARG A 128 5.21 21.88 -2.54
N VAL A 129 5.81 20.81 -3.05
CA VAL A 129 5.48 20.23 -4.35
C VAL A 129 4.61 18.99 -4.17
N TYR A 130 3.57 18.85 -5.01
CA TYR A 130 2.59 17.77 -4.97
C TYR A 130 2.28 17.27 -6.39
N PRO A 131 2.17 15.95 -6.61
CA PRO A 131 1.59 15.41 -7.84
C PRO A 131 0.18 15.95 -8.06
N ILE A 132 -0.16 16.29 -9.31
CA ILE A 132 -1.50 16.78 -9.65
C ILE A 132 -2.55 15.65 -9.58
N THR A 133 -2.15 14.40 -9.82
CA THR A 133 -3.06 13.25 -9.84
C THR A 133 -3.49 12.83 -8.43
N PRO A 134 -4.79 12.83 -8.09
CA PRO A 134 -5.21 12.64 -6.70
C PRO A 134 -5.29 11.18 -6.24
N TYR A 135 -5.63 10.23 -7.12
CA TYR A 135 -5.94 8.84 -6.73
C TYR A 135 -4.72 7.92 -6.67
N LEU A 136 -3.86 8.01 -7.68
CA LEU A 136 -2.65 7.20 -7.82
C LEU A 136 -1.45 8.14 -8.01
N ASN A 137 -0.58 8.17 -6.99
CA ASN A 137 0.70 8.89 -6.98
C ASN A 137 1.57 8.38 -5.82
N HIS A 138 2.87 8.65 -5.89
CA HIS A 138 3.87 8.17 -4.93
C HIS A 138 3.86 8.90 -3.57
N MET A 139 3.04 9.95 -3.39
CA MET A 139 2.87 10.64 -2.10
C MET A 139 1.72 10.07 -1.27
N GLY A 140 1.00 9.07 -1.78
CA GLY A 140 -0.07 8.39 -1.06
C GLY A 140 0.41 7.58 0.15
N ASP A 141 -0.54 6.79 0.67
CA ASP A 141 -0.35 5.75 1.67
C ASP A 141 0.51 4.58 1.16
N ASP A 142 0.80 3.64 2.05
CA ASP A 142 1.66 2.47 1.81
C ASP A 142 1.32 1.73 0.51
N LEU A 143 0.03 1.41 0.29
CA LEU A 143 -0.42 0.74 -0.92
C LEU A 143 -0.11 1.57 -2.17
N ASN A 144 -0.40 2.88 -2.19
CA ASN A 144 -0.08 3.73 -3.34
C ASN A 144 1.41 3.74 -3.67
N ARG A 145 2.27 3.81 -2.65
CA ARG A 145 3.72 3.78 -2.83
C ARG A 145 4.17 2.45 -3.41
N SER A 146 3.67 1.33 -2.86
CA SER A 146 4.03 -0.02 -3.31
C SER A 146 3.58 -0.34 -4.74
N LEU A 147 2.48 0.27 -5.21
CA LEU A 147 1.94 0.08 -6.55
C LEU A 147 2.78 0.78 -7.63
N LEU A 148 3.69 1.67 -7.26
CA LEU A 148 4.49 2.47 -8.18
C LEU A 148 5.96 2.14 -8.02
N VAL A 149 6.62 1.79 -9.12
CA VAL A 149 8.07 1.62 -9.19
C VAL A 149 8.63 2.45 -10.33
N PHE A 150 9.91 2.81 -10.30
CA PHE A 150 10.51 3.52 -11.43
C PHE A 150 10.38 2.71 -12.72
N ALA A 151 10.02 3.33 -13.84
CA ALA A 151 9.94 2.62 -15.12
C ALA A 151 11.34 2.24 -15.63
N GLU A 152 12.31 3.12 -15.39
CA GLU A 152 13.71 2.91 -15.69
C GLU A 152 14.42 2.37 -14.45
N GLY A 153 14.81 1.10 -14.48
CA GLY A 153 15.63 0.56 -13.40
C GLY A 153 17.11 0.94 -13.58
N ARG A 154 17.90 0.64 -12.55
CA ARG A 154 19.37 0.78 -12.56
C ARG A 154 20.04 -0.53 -12.11
N PRO A 155 21.29 -0.81 -12.53
CA PRO A 155 22.06 -1.91 -11.97
C PRO A 155 22.29 -1.68 -10.47
N LEU A 156 22.36 -2.74 -9.68
CA LEU A 156 22.56 -2.63 -8.23
C LEU A 156 23.97 -2.21 -7.84
N GLY A 157 24.97 -2.58 -8.64
CA GLY A 157 26.37 -2.39 -8.28
C GLY A 157 26.79 -3.25 -7.09
N ASP A 158 27.90 -2.90 -6.46
CA ASP A 158 28.54 -3.74 -5.43
C ASP A 158 27.76 -3.78 -4.11
N ASP A 159 27.14 -2.66 -3.69
CA ASP A 159 26.44 -2.55 -2.40
C ASP A 159 24.91 -2.49 -2.54
N GLY A 160 24.36 -2.49 -3.76
CA GLY A 160 22.92 -2.27 -3.98
C GLY A 160 22.04 -3.34 -3.32
N LEU A 161 22.45 -4.61 -3.32
CA LEU A 161 21.72 -5.66 -2.62
C LEU A 161 21.70 -5.43 -1.10
N ARG A 162 22.78 -4.88 -0.53
CA ARG A 162 22.84 -4.54 0.89
C ARG A 162 21.84 -3.43 1.22
N TRP A 163 21.76 -2.41 0.38
CA TRP A 163 20.79 -1.33 0.53
C TRP A 163 19.35 -1.80 0.36
N LEU A 164 19.07 -2.72 -0.58
CA LEU A 164 17.76 -3.36 -0.71
C LEU A 164 17.34 -4.09 0.56
N LYS A 165 18.26 -4.88 1.14
CA LYS A 165 18.03 -5.59 2.40
C LYS A 165 17.78 -4.63 3.56
N LEU A 166 18.62 -3.60 3.68
CA LEU A 166 18.44 -2.55 4.68
C LEU A 166 17.10 -1.84 4.52
N HIS A 167 16.70 -1.52 3.29
CA HIS A 167 15.41 -0.91 2.98
C HIS A 167 14.25 -1.79 3.42
N CYS A 168 14.28 -3.08 3.06
CA CYS A 168 13.26 -4.04 3.48
C CYS A 168 13.10 -4.06 5.00
N ILE A 169 14.20 -4.10 5.76
CA ILE A 169 14.14 -4.07 7.23
C ILE A 169 13.67 -2.72 7.76
N ASN A 170 14.06 -1.60 7.15
CA ASN A 170 13.56 -0.29 7.56
C ASN A 170 12.02 -0.18 7.44
N LEU A 171 11.44 -0.73 6.36
CA LEU A 171 9.98 -0.77 6.15
C LEU A 171 9.25 -1.63 7.18
N THR A 172 9.93 -2.61 7.75
CA THR A 172 9.31 -3.41 8.82
C THR A 172 9.05 -2.64 10.10
N GLY A 173 9.78 -1.53 10.31
CA GLY A 173 9.72 -0.75 11.54
C GLY A 173 10.36 -1.43 12.76
N ILE A 174 10.90 -2.64 12.59
CA ILE A 174 11.68 -3.32 13.63
C ILE A 174 13.10 -2.76 13.66
N LEU A 175 13.79 -2.91 14.79
CA LEU A 175 15.20 -2.51 14.92
C LEU A 175 15.48 -1.03 14.57
N LYS A 176 14.48 -0.14 14.70
CA LYS A 176 14.59 1.33 14.48
C LYS A 176 15.72 1.99 15.27
N LYS A 177 16.09 1.42 16.41
CA LYS A 177 17.16 1.92 17.30
C LYS A 177 18.52 1.27 17.04
N GLU A 178 18.56 0.24 16.20
CA GLU A 178 19.79 -0.48 15.87
C GLU A 178 20.55 0.18 14.73
N SER A 179 21.83 -0.17 14.62
CA SER A 179 22.72 0.26 13.54
C SER A 179 22.30 -0.31 12.17
N ASN A 180 22.71 0.35 11.08
CA ASN A 180 22.50 -0.17 9.72
C ASN A 180 23.16 -1.55 9.53
N PHE A 181 24.30 -1.81 10.18
CA PHE A 181 24.97 -3.10 10.13
C PHE A 181 24.11 -4.22 10.75
N SER A 182 23.57 -3.98 11.95
CA SER A 182 22.68 -4.92 12.63
C SER A 182 21.41 -5.21 11.82
N ARG A 183 20.83 -4.18 11.17
CA ARG A 183 19.65 -4.35 10.31
C ARG A 183 19.93 -5.20 9.07
N VAL A 184 21.10 -5.01 8.44
CA VAL A 184 21.51 -5.84 7.30
C VAL A 184 21.72 -7.28 7.73
N ALA A 185 22.43 -7.53 8.84
CA ALA A 185 22.63 -8.87 9.36
C ALA A 185 21.29 -9.57 9.68
N TYR A 186 20.35 -8.84 10.28
CA TYR A 186 18.99 -9.33 10.52
C TYR A 186 18.23 -9.64 9.22
N ALA A 187 18.45 -8.86 8.15
CA ALA A 187 17.87 -9.16 6.84
C ALA A 187 18.38 -10.49 6.27
N ASP A 188 19.65 -10.83 6.50
CA ASP A 188 20.23 -12.10 6.09
C ASP A 188 19.61 -13.28 6.86
N GLU A 189 19.41 -13.13 8.18
CA GLU A 189 18.72 -14.13 9.02
C GLU A 189 17.27 -14.36 8.56
N MET A 190 16.59 -13.28 8.15
CA MET A 190 15.19 -13.31 7.73
C MET A 190 15.00 -13.61 6.24
N LEU A 191 16.08 -13.85 5.49
CA LEU A 191 16.03 -14.09 4.07
C LEU A 191 15.05 -15.19 3.65
N PRO A 192 14.91 -16.33 4.36
CA PRO A 192 13.90 -17.34 4.03
C PRO A 192 12.46 -16.78 4.04
N LYS A 193 12.13 -15.94 5.03
CA LYS A 193 10.79 -15.33 5.16
C LYS A 193 10.54 -14.22 4.14
N ILE A 194 11.59 -13.47 3.79
CA ILE A 194 11.56 -12.49 2.70
C ILE A 194 11.24 -13.19 1.38
N LEU A 195 11.95 -14.27 1.06
CA LEU A 195 11.74 -15.05 -0.16
C LEU A 195 10.38 -15.75 -0.18
N GLU A 196 9.92 -16.30 0.95
CA GLU A 196 8.57 -16.88 1.04
C GLU A 196 7.50 -15.82 0.78
N SER A 197 7.61 -14.63 1.41
CA SER A 197 6.68 -13.53 1.21
C SER A 197 6.62 -13.09 -0.26
N ALA A 198 7.75 -13.09 -0.97
CA ALA A 198 7.81 -12.77 -2.38
C ALA A 198 7.16 -13.82 -3.30
N ASN A 199 7.33 -15.10 -2.97
CA ASN A 199 6.88 -16.22 -3.80
C ASN A 199 5.43 -16.62 -3.53
N ASN A 200 5.01 -16.60 -2.27
CA ASN A 200 3.73 -17.09 -1.78
C ASN A 200 3.07 -16.04 -0.86
N PRO A 201 2.74 -14.84 -1.39
CA PRO A 201 2.36 -13.67 -0.57
C PRO A 201 1.09 -13.87 0.25
N LEU A 202 0.20 -14.78 -0.13
CA LEU A 202 -1.10 -15.03 0.53
C LEU A 202 -1.27 -16.45 1.06
N SER A 203 -0.35 -17.37 0.75
CA SER A 203 -0.46 -18.79 1.12
C SER A 203 0.62 -19.28 2.11
N GLY A 204 1.67 -18.50 2.34
CA GLY A 204 2.73 -18.80 3.31
C GLY A 204 2.50 -18.17 4.70
N GLU A 205 3.58 -17.89 5.43
CA GLU A 205 3.51 -17.24 6.75
C GLU A 205 3.04 -15.78 6.70
N MET A 206 2.98 -15.18 5.49
CA MET A 206 2.61 -13.79 5.25
C MET A 206 3.42 -12.82 6.13
N TRP A 207 4.73 -13.07 6.28
CA TRP A 207 5.60 -12.30 7.17
C TRP A 207 5.56 -10.80 6.89
N TRP A 208 5.47 -10.41 5.61
CA TRP A 208 5.34 -9.03 5.17
C TRP A 208 4.12 -8.29 5.74
N THR A 209 3.07 -8.98 6.20
CA THR A 209 1.87 -8.34 6.78
C THR A 209 2.06 -7.90 8.24
N LYS A 210 3.20 -8.26 8.84
CA LYS A 210 3.55 -7.94 10.23
C LYS A 210 4.38 -6.66 10.36
N SER A 211 4.76 -6.04 9.24
CA SER A 211 5.50 -4.79 9.22
C SER A 211 4.62 -3.57 9.46
N GLU A 212 5.25 -2.43 9.74
CA GLU A 212 4.58 -1.13 9.75
C GLU A 212 4.13 -0.68 8.34
N GLU A 213 4.92 -0.97 7.30
CA GLU A 213 4.61 -0.64 5.90
C GLU A 213 4.48 -1.93 5.06
N PRO A 214 3.37 -2.68 5.18
CA PRO A 214 3.23 -4.03 4.63
C PRO A 214 3.40 -4.11 3.12
N TRP A 215 2.72 -3.26 2.35
CA TRP A 215 2.74 -3.34 0.90
C TRP A 215 4.10 -2.95 0.33
N GLN A 216 4.75 -1.91 0.86
CA GLN A 216 6.13 -1.59 0.50
C GLN A 216 7.08 -2.73 0.92
N THR A 217 6.87 -3.37 2.07
CA THR A 217 7.68 -4.53 2.50
C THR A 217 7.55 -5.68 1.52
N LEU A 218 6.33 -6.00 1.07
CA LEU A 218 6.10 -7.03 0.04
C LEU A 218 6.80 -6.68 -1.27
N SER A 219 6.71 -5.42 -1.71
CA SER A 219 7.43 -4.94 -2.89
C SER A 219 8.95 -5.12 -2.75
N ALA A 220 9.52 -4.79 -1.59
CA ALA A 220 10.94 -4.98 -1.33
C ALA A 220 11.34 -6.47 -1.29
N CYS A 221 10.49 -7.34 -0.73
CA CYS A 221 10.70 -8.79 -0.77
C CYS A 221 10.77 -9.34 -2.20
N ILE A 222 9.83 -8.92 -3.05
CA ILE A 222 9.78 -9.28 -4.48
C ILE A 222 11.06 -8.83 -5.17
N GLU A 223 11.52 -7.62 -4.88
CA GLU A 223 12.72 -7.05 -5.49
C GLU A 223 14.01 -7.77 -5.05
N ILE A 224 14.13 -8.11 -3.76
CA ILE A 224 15.26 -8.91 -3.23
C ILE A 224 15.29 -10.30 -3.90
N ARG A 225 14.14 -10.96 -4.05
CA ARG A 225 14.05 -12.24 -4.75
C ARG A 225 14.55 -12.10 -6.20
N ASN A 226 14.04 -11.11 -6.93
CA ASN A 226 14.41 -10.90 -8.33
C ASN A 226 15.92 -10.62 -8.48
N ALA A 227 16.49 -9.81 -7.58
CA ALA A 227 17.92 -9.54 -7.54
C ALA A 227 18.72 -10.84 -7.35
N LEU A 228 18.38 -11.67 -6.36
CA LEU A 228 19.09 -12.91 -6.06
C LEU A 228 19.03 -13.95 -7.18
N GLN A 229 17.93 -14.02 -7.94
CA GLN A 229 17.78 -14.97 -9.05
C GLN A 229 18.71 -14.68 -10.24
N THR A 230 19.20 -13.45 -10.40
CA THR A 230 20.01 -13.06 -11.56
C THR A 230 21.50 -13.34 -11.40
N GLY A 231 22.00 -13.46 -10.16
CA GLY A 231 23.39 -13.83 -9.86
C GLY A 231 24.48 -12.83 -10.29
N ASN A 232 24.17 -11.78 -11.07
CA ASN A 232 25.13 -10.77 -11.55
C ASN A 232 24.62 -9.35 -11.28
N PHE A 233 25.03 -8.79 -10.15
CA PHE A 233 24.58 -7.48 -9.65
C PHE A 233 25.20 -6.27 -10.37
N LEU A 234 26.29 -6.47 -11.12
CA LEU A 234 27.09 -5.40 -11.74
C LEU A 234 26.69 -5.08 -13.17
N THR A 235 26.38 -6.12 -13.96
CA THR A 235 26.12 -6.00 -15.41
C THR A 235 24.90 -6.80 -15.86
N GLY A 236 24.15 -7.38 -14.91
CA GLY A 236 22.97 -8.18 -15.20
C GLY A 236 21.88 -7.37 -15.90
N PRO A 237 21.03 -8.02 -16.72
CA PRO A 237 19.94 -7.36 -17.43
C PRO A 237 18.84 -6.86 -16.48
N LEU A 238 18.82 -7.35 -15.24
CA LEU A 238 17.80 -7.01 -14.26
C LEU A 238 18.15 -5.69 -13.62
N ARG A 239 17.32 -4.72 -13.93
CA ARG A 239 17.40 -3.38 -13.39
C ARG A 239 16.44 -3.30 -12.22
N VAL A 240 16.93 -2.85 -11.08
CA VAL A 240 16.10 -2.74 -9.88
C VAL A 240 15.26 -1.49 -9.98
N HIS A 241 13.95 -1.67 -9.84
CA HIS A 241 12.97 -0.63 -9.91
C HIS A 241 12.63 -0.23 -8.48
N LEU A 242 13.57 0.51 -7.89
CA LEU A 242 13.50 0.88 -6.49
C LEU A 242 12.25 1.70 -6.18
N LEU A 243 11.67 1.42 -5.02
CA LEU A 243 10.78 2.36 -4.34
C LEU A 243 11.59 3.54 -3.82
N PHE A 244 10.91 4.67 -3.62
CA PHE A 244 11.44 5.93 -3.10
C PHE A 244 12.47 5.67 -1.97
N LEU A 245 13.75 5.61 -2.33
CA LEU A 245 14.86 5.45 -1.40
C LEU A 245 15.48 6.81 -1.21
N PRO A 246 15.11 7.57 -0.17
CA PRO A 246 15.70 8.88 0.08
C PRO A 246 17.21 8.85 0.40
N PHE A 247 17.87 7.68 0.38
CA PHE A 247 19.21 7.50 0.92
C PHE A 247 20.17 6.64 0.08
N LEU A 248 19.84 6.31 -1.17
CA LEU A 248 20.87 5.72 -2.03
C LEU A 248 21.76 6.84 -2.61
N PRO A 249 23.07 6.83 -2.34
CA PRO A 249 24.00 7.60 -3.15
C PRO A 249 24.03 6.96 -4.53
N TRP A 250 23.45 7.67 -5.51
CA TRP A 250 23.53 7.32 -6.93
C TRP A 250 24.86 7.82 -7.52
#